data_AF-A0A315X0N8-F1
#
_entry.id   AF-A0A315X0N8-F1
#
_cell.length_a   1.000
_cell.length_b   1.000
_cell.length_c   1.000
_cell.angle_alpha   90.00
_cell.angle_beta   90.00
_cell.angle_gamma   90.00
#
_symmetry.space_group_name_H-M   'P 1'
#
loop_
_entity.id
_entity.type
_entity.pdbx_description
1 polymer ?
#
loop_
_entity_poly.entity_id
_entity_poly.type
_entity_poly.pdbx_seq_one_letter_code
_entity_poly.pdbx_strand_id
1 'polypeptide(L)'
;MNDKDNIIKSFEGKILGVCNYKKDGQSYVSDFLDKKKLLDFIWELESGESTLTKTGYMFLEKYYGLDSLAKIILKENPNFPKKIEKEIIDWLKVKNDYAID
;
A
#
# COMPACT_ATOMS: atom_id res chain seq x y z
N MET A 1 19.70 6.80 13.81
CA MET A 1 18.25 6.63 13.57
C MET A 1 18.14 5.66 12.41
N ASN A 2 17.36 4.59 12.54
CA ASN A 2 17.27 3.58 11.49
C ASN A 2 16.59 4.19 10.25
N ASP A 3 16.97 3.82 9.03
CA ASP A 3 16.42 4.45 7.81
C ASP A 3 14.89 4.36 7.75
N LYS A 4 14.34 3.26 8.29
CA LYS A 4 12.89 3.06 8.44
C LYS A 4 12.21 4.05 9.39
N ASP A 5 12.86 4.45 10.48
CA ASP A 5 12.30 5.43 11.42
C ASP A 5 12.24 6.82 10.78
N ASN A 6 13.24 7.16 9.96
CA ASN A 6 13.25 8.41 9.18
C ASN A 6 12.13 8.42 8.15
N ILE A 7 11.89 7.29 7.48
CA ILE A 7 10.77 7.13 6.55
C ILE A 7 9.45 7.32 7.31
N ILE A 8 9.22 6.60 8.41
CA ILE A 8 7.97 6.72 9.20
C ILE A 8 7.69 8.18 9.56
N LYS A 9 8.67 8.89 10.12
CA LYS A 9 8.53 10.32 10.49
C LYS A 9 8.23 11.22 9.29
N SER A 10 8.82 10.93 8.13
CA SER A 10 8.62 11.74 6.91
C SER A 10 7.21 11.61 6.31
N PHE A 11 6.47 10.57 6.70
CA PHE A 11 5.11 10.29 6.24
C PHE A 11 4.07 10.39 7.36
N GLU A 12 4.48 10.72 8.58
CA GLU A 12 3.59 10.87 9.72
C GLU A 12 2.51 11.93 9.46
N GLY A 13 1.26 11.61 9.80
CA GLY A 13 0.10 12.47 9.55
C GLY A 13 -0.35 12.57 8.09
N LYS A 14 0.36 11.95 7.13
CA LYS A 14 -0.05 11.94 5.72
C LYS A 14 -1.04 10.82 5.43
N ILE A 15 -2.01 11.12 4.56
CA ILE A 15 -2.97 10.14 4.05
C ILE A 15 -2.27 9.29 2.99
N LEU A 16 -2.19 7.98 3.22
CA LEU A 16 -1.57 7.02 2.32
C LEU A 16 -2.59 6.30 1.42
N GLY A 17 -3.85 6.31 1.82
CA GLY A 17 -4.94 5.71 1.06
C GLY A 17 -6.28 6.19 1.55
N VAL A 18 -7.31 6.01 0.72
CA VAL A 18 -8.69 6.41 1.00
C VAL A 18 -9.62 5.28 0.59
N CYS A 19 -10.50 4.88 1.50
CA CYS A 19 -11.62 3.99 1.23
C CYS A 19 -12.76 4.79 0.59
N ASN A 20 -13.21 4.36 -0.58
CA ASN A 20 -14.07 5.14 -1.47
C ASN A 20 -15.52 5.27 -1.00
N TYR A 21 -15.94 4.48 -0.01
CA TYR A 21 -17.33 4.42 0.44
C TYR A 21 -17.52 4.75 1.94
N LYS A 22 -16.45 5.08 2.68
CA LYS A 22 -16.51 5.46 4.10
C LYS A 22 -16.12 6.93 4.29
N LYS A 23 -16.91 7.66 5.08
CA LYS A 23 -16.72 9.10 5.33
C LYS A 23 -15.39 9.44 6.02
N ASP A 24 -14.84 8.50 6.80
CA ASP A 24 -13.54 8.61 7.50
C ASP A 24 -12.56 7.51 7.04
N GLY A 25 -12.63 7.13 5.76
CA GLY A 25 -11.92 5.99 5.18
C GLY A 25 -10.41 6.15 4.97
N GLN A 26 -9.74 7.07 5.67
CA GLN A 26 -8.33 7.39 5.43
C GLN A 26 -7.41 6.38 6.10
N SER A 27 -6.37 5.95 5.38
CA SER A 27 -5.29 5.10 5.90
C SER A 27 -4.04 5.92 6.13
N TYR A 28 -3.37 5.68 7.26
CA TYR A 28 -2.16 6.38 7.67
C TYR A 28 -0.98 5.41 7.84
N VAL A 29 0.20 5.94 8.16
CA VAL A 29 1.42 5.13 8.39
C VAL A 29 1.18 3.98 9.37
N SER A 30 0.48 4.22 10.47
CA SER A 30 0.19 3.18 11.47
C SER A 30 -0.60 2.00 10.90
N ASP A 31 -1.52 2.25 9.96
CA ASP A 31 -2.28 1.19 9.29
C ASP A 31 -1.40 0.41 8.32
N PHE A 32 -0.47 1.07 7.63
CA PHE A 32 0.42 0.38 6.70
C PHE A 32 1.52 -0.37 7.43
N LEU A 33 1.95 0.07 8.62
CA LEU A 33 2.90 -0.67 9.47
C LEU A 33 2.29 -1.94 10.06
N ASP A 34 0.97 -1.97 10.29
CA ASP A 34 0.25 -3.17 10.65
C ASP A 34 0.05 -4.05 9.41
N LYS A 35 0.72 -5.21 9.40
CA LYS A 35 0.71 -6.12 8.25
C LYS A 35 -0.70 -6.55 7.85
N LYS A 36 -1.61 -6.77 8.81
CA LYS A 36 -2.97 -7.22 8.51
C LYS A 36 -3.74 -6.10 7.82
N LYS A 37 -3.71 -4.90 8.40
CA LYS A 37 -4.37 -3.72 7.81
C LYS A 37 -3.81 -3.35 6.45
N LEU A 38 -2.49 -3.47 6.25
CA LEU A 38 -1.87 -3.30 4.94
C LEU A 38 -2.44 -4.30 3.91
N LEU A 39 -2.53 -5.58 4.26
CA LEU A 39 -3.04 -6.60 3.35
C LEU A 39 -4.54 -6.43 3.07
N ASP A 40 -5.32 -6.04 4.07
CA ASP A 40 -6.74 -5.69 3.91
C ASP A 40 -6.88 -4.51 2.93
N PHE A 41 -6.09 -3.45 3.12
CA PHE A 41 -6.06 -2.31 2.20
C PHE A 41 -5.66 -2.71 0.77
N ILE A 42 -4.64 -3.56 0.60
CA ILE A 42 -4.21 -4.05 -0.73
C ILE A 42 -5.33 -4.84 -1.42
N TRP A 43 -6.12 -5.61 -0.66
CA TRP A 43 -7.28 -6.32 -1.19
C TRP A 43 -8.39 -5.35 -1.61
N GLU A 44 -8.71 -4.35 -0.79
CA GLU A 44 -9.66 -3.30 -1.14
C GLU A 44 -9.20 -2.48 -2.36
N LEU A 45 -7.90 -2.20 -2.46
CA LEU A 45 -7.31 -1.52 -3.62
C LEU A 45 -7.45 -2.35 -4.90
N GLU A 46 -7.37 -3.67 -4.78
CA GLU A 46 -7.60 -4.60 -5.88
C GLU A 46 -9.06 -4.64 -6.29
N SER A 47 -10.01 -4.68 -5.34
CA SER A 47 -11.45 -4.67 -5.63
C SER A 47 -11.98 -3.30 -6.08
N GLY A 48 -11.18 -2.23 -5.97
CA GLY A 48 -11.57 -0.85 -6.29
C GLY A 48 -12.31 -0.13 -5.17
N GLU A 49 -12.39 -0.77 -4.00
CA GLU A 49 -12.98 -0.26 -2.78
C GLU A 49 -12.14 0.81 -2.10
N SER A 50 -10.83 0.76 -2.31
CA SER A 50 -9.87 1.74 -1.80
C SER A 50 -8.98 2.26 -2.91
N THR A 51 -8.47 3.46 -2.72
CA THR A 51 -7.59 4.17 -3.65
C THR A 51 -6.32 4.60 -2.92
N LEU A 52 -5.18 4.32 -3.54
CA LEU A 52 -3.87 4.73 -3.05
C LEU A 52 -3.66 6.22 -3.35
N THR A 53 -2.95 6.93 -2.47
CA THR A 53 -2.44 8.27 -2.81
C THR A 53 -1.06 8.17 -3.46
N LYS A 54 -0.59 9.18 -4.20
CA LYS A 54 0.81 9.18 -4.70
C LYS A 54 1.77 9.11 -3.51
N THR A 55 1.43 9.82 -2.44
CA THR A 55 2.13 9.76 -1.15
C THR A 55 2.18 8.33 -0.58
N GLY A 56 1.07 7.60 -0.61
CA GLY A 56 0.98 6.22 -0.16
C GLY A 56 1.85 5.26 -0.97
N TYR A 57 1.85 5.41 -2.29
CA TYR A 57 2.75 4.65 -3.16
C TYR A 57 4.21 4.88 -2.79
N MET A 58 4.61 6.15 -2.62
CA MET A 58 5.98 6.50 -2.21
C MET A 58 6.35 5.92 -0.85
N PHE A 59 5.41 5.85 0.09
CA PHE A 59 5.64 5.19 1.37
C PHE A 59 5.89 3.68 1.19
N LEU A 60 5.04 3.00 0.41
CA LEU A 60 5.19 1.56 0.14
C LEU A 60 6.56 1.25 -0.50
N GLU A 61 6.94 2.03 -1.51
CA GLU A 61 8.22 1.90 -2.20
C GLU A 61 9.40 2.13 -1.24
N LYS A 62 9.38 3.20 -0.43
CA LYS A 62 10.49 3.53 0.47
C LYS A 62 10.60 2.61 1.68
N TYR A 63 9.47 2.25 2.30
CA TYR A 63 9.45 1.50 3.56
C TYR A 63 9.61 -0.01 3.36
N TYR A 64 8.88 -0.58 2.39
CA TYR A 64 8.92 -2.01 2.09
C TYR A 64 9.92 -2.33 0.98
N GLY A 65 9.98 -1.49 -0.06
CA GLY A 65 10.48 -1.87 -1.38
C GLY A 65 9.43 -2.70 -2.13
N LEU A 66 9.21 -2.40 -3.41
CA LEU A 66 8.14 -3.03 -4.19
C LEU A 66 8.34 -4.55 -4.35
N ASP A 67 9.58 -5.01 -4.52
CA ASP A 67 9.89 -6.44 -4.60
C ASP A 67 9.56 -7.18 -3.29
N SER A 68 9.95 -6.60 -2.15
CA SER A 68 9.63 -7.18 -0.83
C SER A 68 8.13 -7.17 -0.56
N LEU A 69 7.45 -6.09 -0.93
CA LEU A 69 6.00 -5.99 -0.79
C LEU A 69 5.27 -7.03 -1.66
N ALA A 70 5.71 -7.22 -2.90
CA ALA A 70 5.15 -8.24 -3.79
C ALA A 70 5.28 -9.66 -3.20
N LYS A 71 6.44 -9.98 -2.62
CA LYS A 71 6.66 -11.25 -1.90
C LYS A 71 5.74 -11.42 -0.70
N ILE A 72 5.52 -10.36 0.08
CA ILE A 72 4.59 -10.37 1.21
C ILE A 72 3.16 -10.65 0.71
N ILE A 73 2.72 -9.97 -0.35
CA ILE A 73 1.37 -10.15 -0.91
C ILE A 73 1.16 -11.59 -1.40
N LEU A 74 2.11 -12.15 -2.17
CA LEU A 74 1.99 -13.53 -2.66
C LEU A 74 1.93 -14.57 -1.54
N LYS A 75 2.78 -14.39 -0.52
CA LYS A 75 2.89 -15.34 0.58
C LYS A 75 1.66 -15.32 1.47
N GLU A 76 1.11 -14.14 1.73
CA GLU A 76 0.11 -13.94 2.79
C GLU A 76 -1.31 -13.81 2.23
N ASN A 77 -1.45 -13.55 0.92
CA ASN A 77 -2.74 -13.52 0.23
C ASN A 77 -2.71 -14.47 -0.98
N PRO A 78 -2.81 -15.80 -0.77
CA PRO A 78 -2.72 -16.79 -1.85
C PRO A 78 -3.83 -16.64 -2.91
N ASN A 79 -4.94 -15.99 -2.54
CA ASN A 79 -6.07 -15.73 -3.43
C ASN A 79 -5.92 -14.41 -4.21
N PHE A 80 -4.86 -13.63 -3.98
CA PHE A 80 -4.59 -12.42 -4.75
C PHE A 80 -4.57 -12.74 -6.26
N PRO A 81 -5.23 -11.94 -7.12
CA PRO A 81 -5.39 -12.30 -8.53
C PRO A 81 -4.06 -12.44 -9.30
N LYS A 82 -3.04 -11.68 -8.90
CA LYS A 82 -1.69 -11.71 -9.48
C LYS A 82 -0.87 -12.81 -8.81
N LYS A 83 -0.21 -13.66 -9.61
CA LYS A 83 0.40 -14.90 -9.11
C LYS A 83 1.92 -14.91 -9.11
N ILE A 84 2.55 -13.89 -9.71
CA ILE A 84 4.01 -13.71 -9.68
C ILE A 84 4.40 -12.30 -9.25
N GLU A 85 5.62 -12.15 -8.73
CA GLU A 85 6.09 -10.88 -8.14
C GLU A 85 6.02 -9.73 -9.15
N LYS A 86 6.45 -9.99 -10.39
CA LYS A 86 6.43 -8.99 -11.47
C LYS A 86 5.03 -8.45 -11.75
N GLU A 87 4.01 -9.30 -11.78
CA GLU A 87 2.62 -8.88 -12.01
C GLU A 87 2.10 -7.99 -10.90
N ILE A 88 2.49 -8.25 -9.64
CA ILE A 88 2.11 -7.40 -8.50
C ILE A 88 2.81 -6.06 -8.57
N ILE A 89 4.10 -6.03 -8.92
CA ILE A 89 4.85 -4.79 -9.08
C ILE A 89 4.25 -3.93 -10.21
N ASP A 90 3.99 -4.54 -11.37
CA ASP A 90 3.38 -3.85 -12.51
C ASP A 90 1.97 -3.37 -12.16
N TRP A 91 1.20 -4.16 -11.42
CA TRP A 91 -0.10 -3.75 -10.88
C TRP A 91 0.00 -2.57 -9.92
N LEU A 92 0.95 -2.56 -8.98
CA LEU A 92 1.18 -1.44 -8.06
C LEU A 92 1.53 -0.16 -8.81
N LYS A 93 2.33 -0.25 -9.89
CA LYS A 93 2.64 0.88 -10.76
C LYS A 93 1.41 1.41 -11.47
N VAL A 94 0.56 0.52 -12.01
CA VAL A 94 -0.72 0.93 -12.60
C VAL A 94 -1.60 1.61 -11.55
N LYS A 95 -1.69 1.09 -10.32
CA LYS A 95 -2.43 1.74 -9.23
C LYS A 95 -1.85 3.11 -8.87
N ASN A 96 -0.54 3.28 -8.95
CA ASN A 96 0.10 4.59 -8.81
C ASN A 96 -0.35 5.55 -9.90
N ASP A 97 -0.48 5.13 -11.16
CA ASP A 97 -0.91 6.02 -12.25
C ASP A 97 -2.29 6.63 -11.99
N TYR A 98 -3.19 5.86 -11.37
CA TYR A 98 -4.52 6.30 -10.94
C TYR A 98 -4.59 6.81 -9.49
N ALA A 99 -3.46 6.88 -8.79
CA ALA A 99 -3.44 7.37 -7.42
C ALA A 99 -3.81 8.85 -7.36
N ILE A 100 -4.49 9.22 -6.28
CA ILE A 100 -4.95 10.59 -6.02
C ILE A 100 -3.90 11.37 -5.24
N ASP A 101 -4.01 12.70 -5.27
CA ASP A 101 -3.06 13.69 -4.73
C ASP A 101 -1.81 14.00 -5.58
#